data_AF-A0A4Y7RY26-F1
#
_entry.id   AF-A0A4Y7RY26-F1
#
_cell.length_a   1.000
_cell.length_b   1.000
_cell.length_c   1.000
_cell.angle_alpha   90.00
_cell.angle_beta   90.00
_cell.angle_gamma   90.00
#
_symmetry.space_group_name_H-M   'P 1'
#
loop_
_entity.id
_entity.type
_entity.pdbx_description
1 polymer ?
#
loop_
_entity_poly.entity_id
_entity_poly.type
_entity_poly.pdbx_seq_one_letter_code
_entity_poly.pdbx_strand_id
1 'polypeptide(L)'
;MEENENLFERLSMMFKIGGEETKELINAGYITPDLFTTKKTEDFKRTFIETYKDKTLHALRETSDTREAMKRVGLTRFIAFLVMCDELAYEGYLEKTEEGKYKVK
;
A
#
# COMPACT_ATOMS: atom_id res chain seq x y z
N MET A 1 -2.33 -0.55 -13.95
CA MET A 1 -2.91 -0.99 -12.66
C MET A 1 -1.82 -1.63 -11.81
N GLU A 2 -1.18 -2.69 -12.31
CA GLU A 2 -0.05 -3.34 -11.63
C GLU A 2 1.20 -2.45 -11.45
N GLU A 3 1.50 -1.53 -12.36
CA GLU A 3 2.61 -0.57 -12.21
C GLU A 3 2.45 0.36 -10.99
N ASN A 4 1.22 0.78 -10.69
CA ASN A 4 0.95 1.61 -9.51
C ASN A 4 1.07 0.81 -8.23
N GLU A 5 0.65 -0.46 -8.25
CA GLU A 5 0.82 -1.37 -7.11
C GLU A 5 2.31 -1.64 -6.83
N ASN A 6 3.10 -1.86 -7.89
CA ASN A 6 4.55 -1.97 -7.82
C ASN A 6 5.20 -0.74 -7.20
N LEU A 7 4.84 0.45 -7.70
CA LEU A 7 5.38 1.70 -7.18
C LEU A 7 4.95 1.93 -5.72
N PHE A 8 3.70 1.65 -5.38
CA PHE A 8 3.21 1.76 -4.00
C PHE A 8 3.96 0.84 -3.03
N GLU A 9 4.16 -0.43 -3.43
CA GLU A 9 4.96 -1.38 -2.66
C GLU A 9 6.39 -0.89 -2.46
N ARG A 10 7.08 -0.47 -3.53
CA ARG A 10 8.46 0.05 -3.49
C ARG A 10 8.59 1.25 -2.55
N LEU A 11 7.69 2.24 -2.69
CA LEU A 11 7.70 3.47 -1.89
C LEU A 11 7.31 3.23 -0.43
N SER A 12 6.56 2.19 -0.13
CA SER A 12 6.19 1.85 1.24
C SER A 12 7.22 0.97 1.94
N MET A 13 8.10 0.32 1.16
CA MET A 13 9.15 -0.58 1.66
C MET A 13 10.56 -0.03 1.39
N MET A 14 10.77 1.29 1.52
CA MET A 14 12.02 1.95 1.13
C MET A 14 13.30 1.40 1.77
N PHE A 15 13.22 0.68 2.89
CA PHE A 15 14.40 0.04 3.48
C PHE A 15 14.92 -1.16 2.67
N LYS A 16 14.22 -1.56 1.59
CA LYS A 16 14.59 -2.67 0.70
C LYS A 16 15.02 -2.25 -0.70
N ILE A 17 14.94 -0.97 -1.05
CA ILE A 17 15.32 -0.48 -2.39
C ILE A 17 16.83 -0.18 -2.45
N GLY A 18 17.47 -0.64 -3.51
CA GLY A 18 18.90 -0.42 -3.75
C GLY A 18 19.23 -0.44 -5.24
N GLY A 19 20.44 0.02 -5.60
CA GLY A 19 20.92 -0.06 -6.97
C GLY A 19 20.17 0.84 -7.96
N GLU A 20 19.81 0.28 -9.12
CA GLU A 20 19.17 1.01 -10.23
C GLU A 20 17.77 1.51 -9.87
N GLU A 21 16.99 0.73 -9.11
CA GLU A 21 15.68 1.14 -8.59
C GLU A 21 15.73 2.47 -7.84
N THR A 22 16.73 2.65 -6.97
CA THR A 22 16.87 3.85 -6.17
C THR A 22 17.13 5.06 -7.05
N LYS A 23 17.96 4.90 -8.10
CA LYS A 23 18.24 5.97 -9.06
C LYS A 23 17.00 6.36 -9.86
N GLU A 24 16.20 5.38 -10.28
CA GLU A 24 14.92 5.65 -10.96
C GLU A 24 13.98 6.47 -10.08
N LEU A 25 13.83 6.10 -8.80
CA LEU A 25 12.95 6.79 -7.87
C LEU A 25 13.44 8.20 -7.52
N ILE A 26 14.77 8.41 -7.45
CA ILE A 26 15.39 9.74 -7.31
C ILE A 26 15.08 10.59 -8.55
N ASN A 27 15.34 10.06 -9.74
CA ASN A 27 15.13 10.76 -11.00
C ASN A 27 13.64 11.09 -11.24
N ALA A 28 12.75 10.20 -10.81
CA ALA A 28 11.31 10.42 -10.84
C ALA A 28 10.82 11.38 -9.74
N GLY A 29 11.68 11.82 -8.81
CA GLY A 29 11.36 12.77 -7.76
C GLY A 29 10.53 12.22 -6.61
N TYR A 30 10.48 10.88 -6.45
CA TYR A 30 9.79 10.24 -5.33
C TYR A 30 10.63 10.23 -4.06
N ILE A 31 11.95 10.11 -4.20
CA ILE A 31 12.88 10.11 -3.06
C ILE A 31 14.02 11.09 -3.33
N THR A 32 14.64 11.60 -2.27
CA THR A 32 15.84 12.44 -2.35
C THR A 32 17.10 11.57 -2.50
N PRO A 33 18.24 12.13 -2.92
CA PRO A 33 19.53 11.41 -2.92
C PRO A 33 19.91 10.83 -1.56
N ASP A 34 19.46 11.47 -0.47
CA ASP A 34 19.66 11.03 0.91
C ASP A 34 18.59 10.01 1.39
N LEU A 35 17.78 9.47 0.46
CA LEU A 35 16.75 8.44 0.69
C LEU A 35 15.55 8.88 1.56
N PHE A 36 15.32 10.19 1.71
CA PHE A 36 14.07 10.69 2.29
C PHE A 36 12.92 10.69 1.27
N THR A 37 11.69 10.38 1.69
CA THR A 37 10.50 10.56 0.86
C THR A 37 10.30 12.03 0.53
N THR A 38 9.83 12.30 -0.69
CA THR A 38 9.38 13.64 -1.07
C THR A 38 7.87 13.77 -0.88
N LYS A 39 7.36 15.00 -0.95
CA LYS A 39 5.91 15.26 -1.01
C LYS A 39 5.21 14.47 -2.12
N LYS A 40 5.88 14.25 -3.26
CA LYS A 40 5.34 13.44 -4.37
C LYS A 40 5.05 12.00 -3.94
N THR A 41 5.91 11.41 -3.12
CA THR A 41 5.68 10.08 -2.55
C THR A 41 4.49 10.06 -1.61
N GLU A 42 4.41 11.04 -0.71
CA GLU A 42 3.29 11.13 0.24
C GLU A 42 1.95 11.33 -0.48
N ASP A 43 1.91 12.21 -1.48
CA ASP A 43 0.72 12.49 -2.28
C ASP A 43 0.32 11.24 -3.11
N PHE A 44 1.29 10.52 -3.67
CA PHE A 44 1.04 9.27 -4.38
C PHE A 44 0.47 8.19 -3.46
N LYS A 45 1.12 7.93 -2.31
CA LYS A 45 0.66 6.92 -1.34
C LYS A 45 -0.76 7.22 -0.87
N ARG A 46 -1.04 8.48 -0.51
CA ARG A 46 -2.37 8.92 -0.09
C ARG A 46 -3.42 8.70 -1.17
N THR A 47 -3.13 9.12 -2.40
CA THR A 47 -4.04 8.95 -3.54
C THR A 47 -4.32 7.47 -3.81
N PHE A 48 -3.29 6.63 -3.72
CA PHE A 48 -3.43 5.19 -3.87
C PHE A 48 -4.38 4.61 -2.81
N ILE A 49 -4.14 4.90 -1.53
CA ILE A 49 -4.96 4.40 -0.42
C ILE A 49 -6.42 4.88 -0.57
N GLU A 50 -6.63 6.18 -0.78
CA GLU A 50 -7.98 6.75 -0.93
C GLU A 50 -8.74 6.15 -2.13
N THR A 51 -8.03 5.83 -3.23
CA THR A 51 -8.65 5.18 -4.40
C THR A 51 -9.22 3.79 -4.08
N TYR A 52 -8.60 3.04 -3.17
CA TYR A 52 -8.97 1.66 -2.86
C TYR A 52 -9.66 1.49 -1.51
N LYS A 53 -9.71 2.53 -0.69
CA LYS A 53 -10.22 2.52 0.68
C LYS A 53 -11.62 1.92 0.79
N ASP A 54 -12.60 2.52 0.12
CA ASP A 54 -14.00 2.07 0.24
C ASP A 54 -14.20 0.63 -0.22
N LYS A 55 -13.53 0.24 -1.32
CA LYS A 55 -13.56 -1.14 -1.82
C LYS A 55 -12.92 -2.11 -0.83
N THR A 56 -11.82 -1.71 -0.20
CA THR A 56 -11.11 -2.51 0.79
C THR A 56 -11.95 -2.73 2.04
N LEU A 57 -12.55 -1.65 2.57
CA LEU A 57 -13.44 -1.75 3.72
C LEU A 57 -14.67 -2.60 3.39
N HIS A 58 -15.24 -2.46 2.20
CA HIS A 58 -16.35 -3.30 1.77
C HIS A 58 -15.95 -4.77 1.68
N ALA A 59 -14.84 -5.09 1.00
CA ALA A 59 -14.37 -6.47 0.85
C ALA A 59 -14.06 -7.14 2.20
N LEU A 60 -13.43 -6.43 3.13
CA LEU A 60 -13.11 -6.95 4.47
C LEU A 60 -14.33 -7.06 5.40
N ARG A 61 -15.48 -6.48 5.04
CA ARG A 61 -16.76 -6.76 5.73
C ARG A 61 -17.38 -8.08 5.25
N GLU A 62 -17.11 -8.48 4.01
CA GLU A 62 -17.70 -9.67 3.39
C GLU A 62 -16.86 -10.93 3.60
N THR A 63 -15.56 -10.80 3.84
CA THR A 63 -14.67 -11.93 4.05
C THR A 63 -13.52 -11.58 5.01
N SER A 64 -13.14 -12.54 5.86
CA SER A 64 -11.93 -12.50 6.68
C SER A 64 -10.69 -13.04 5.96
N ASP A 65 -10.84 -13.55 4.73
CA ASP A 65 -9.72 -14.00 3.91
C ASP A 65 -9.10 -12.82 3.17
N THR A 66 -7.88 -12.45 3.58
CA THR A 66 -7.10 -11.34 3.03
C THR A 66 -6.85 -11.48 1.51
N ARG A 67 -6.65 -12.70 0.98
CA ARG A 67 -6.40 -12.92 -0.45
C ARG A 67 -7.68 -12.77 -1.26
N GLU A 68 -8.79 -13.26 -0.73
CA GLU A 68 -10.10 -13.06 -1.35
C GLU A 68 -10.50 -11.58 -1.34
N ALA A 69 -10.29 -10.89 -0.22
CA ALA A 69 -10.54 -9.45 -0.13
C ALA A 69 -9.71 -8.66 -1.16
N MET A 70 -8.41 -8.96 -1.28
CA MET A 70 -7.53 -8.34 -2.30
C MET A 70 -8.09 -8.49 -3.72
N LYS A 71 -8.53 -9.70 -4.09
CA LYS A 71 -9.10 -9.97 -5.42
C LYS A 71 -10.37 -9.13 -5.67
N ARG A 72 -11.24 -8.98 -4.66
CA ARG A 72 -12.47 -8.16 -4.76
C ARG A 72 -12.17 -6.67 -4.92
N VAL A 73 -11.09 -6.18 -4.29
CA VAL A 73 -10.62 -4.80 -4.44
C VAL A 73 -10.04 -4.56 -5.85
N GLY A 74 -9.63 -5.63 -6.53
CA GLY A 74 -9.03 -5.58 -7.87
C GLY A 74 -7.53 -5.35 -7.86
N LEU A 75 -6.87 -5.66 -6.74
CA LEU A 75 -5.41 -5.63 -6.62
C LEU A 75 -4.82 -7.01 -6.93
N THR A 76 -3.66 -7.04 -7.55
CA THR A 76 -2.96 -8.29 -7.90
C THR A 76 -1.76 -8.56 -6.99
N ARG A 77 -1.17 -7.50 -6.40
CA ARG A 77 0.01 -7.59 -5.55
C ARG A 77 -0.37 -7.67 -4.07
N PHE A 78 -0.10 -8.83 -3.49
CA PHE A 78 -0.42 -9.12 -2.09
C PHE A 78 0.26 -8.17 -1.10
N ILE A 79 1.51 -7.79 -1.34
CA ILE A 79 2.23 -6.86 -0.45
C ILE A 79 1.63 -5.45 -0.51
N ALA A 80 1.27 -4.95 -1.70
CA ALA A 80 0.59 -3.66 -1.82
C ALA A 80 -0.73 -3.63 -1.03
N PHE A 81 -1.51 -4.72 -1.11
CA PHE A 81 -2.74 -4.85 -0.31
C PHE A 81 -2.46 -4.87 1.21
N LEU A 82 -1.48 -5.65 1.66
CA LEU A 82 -1.13 -5.72 3.08
C LEU A 82 -0.70 -4.37 3.64
N VAL A 83 0.19 -3.66 2.93
CA VAL A 83 0.66 -2.33 3.34
C VAL A 83 -0.50 -1.35 3.42
N MET A 84 -1.40 -1.36 2.43
CA MET A 84 -2.60 -0.53 2.46
C MET A 84 -3.49 -0.85 3.67
N CYS A 85 -3.67 -2.13 4.00
CA CYS A 85 -4.41 -2.53 5.19
C CYS A 85 -3.74 -2.10 6.50
N ASP A 86 -2.41 -2.16 6.58
CA ASP A 86 -1.65 -1.65 7.73
C ASP A 86 -1.82 -0.13 7.89
N GLU A 87 -1.78 0.64 6.79
CA GLU A 87 -2.02 2.09 6.81
C GLU A 87 -3.47 2.40 7.24
N LEU A 88 -4.47 1.70 6.71
CA LEU A 88 -5.87 1.84 7.11
C LEU A 88 -6.11 1.42 8.58
N ALA A 89 -5.33 0.47 9.10
CA ALA A 89 -5.36 0.11 10.51
C ALA A 89 -4.74 1.20 11.39
N TYR A 90 -3.64 1.80 10.96
CA TYR A 90 -3.01 2.95 11.61
C TYR A 90 -3.94 4.17 11.65
N GLU A 91 -4.68 4.43 10.57
CA GLU A 91 -5.71 5.47 10.50
C GLU A 91 -7.00 5.13 11.28
N GLY A 92 -7.13 3.91 11.82
CA GLY A 92 -8.23 3.50 12.68
C GLY A 92 -9.47 2.96 11.96
N TYR A 93 -9.41 2.72 10.64
CA TYR A 93 -10.50 2.08 9.89
C TYR A 93 -10.51 0.55 10.04
N LEU A 94 -9.33 -0.04 10.25
CA LEU A 94 -9.15 -1.48 10.42
C LEU A 94 -8.59 -1.82 11.80
N GLU A 95 -8.83 -3.06 12.21
CA GLU A 95 -8.16 -3.75 13.29
C GLU A 95 -7.38 -4.92 12.70
N LYS A 96 -6.09 -5.00 13.03
CA LYS A 96 -5.26 -6.16 12.71
C LYS A 96 -5.55 -7.24 13.76
N THR A 97 -6.09 -8.37 13.31
CA THR A 97 -6.41 -9.49 14.20
C THR A 97 -5.21 -10.41 14.36
N GLU A 98 -5.36 -11.44 15.19
CA GLU A 98 -4.42 -12.56 15.24
C GLU A 98 -4.22 -13.17 13.84
N GLU A 99 -3.04 -13.73 13.60
CA GLU A 99 -2.62 -14.35 12.33
C GLU A 99 -2.50 -13.39 11.11
N GLY A 100 -2.46 -12.08 11.32
CA GLY A 100 -2.20 -11.12 10.23
C GLY A 100 -3.39 -10.90 9.28
N LYS A 101 -4.61 -11.13 9.79
CA LYS A 101 -5.88 -10.78 9.11
C LYS A 101 -6.34 -9.39 9.55
N TYR A 102 -7.30 -8.83 8.83
CA TYR A 102 -7.86 -7.50 9.08
C TYR A 102 -9.37 -7.53 9.21
N LYS A 103 -9.91 -6.70 10.08
CA LYS A 103 -11.35 -6.52 10.28
C LYS A 103 -11.68 -5.02 10.28
N VAL A 104 -12.82 -4.65 9.71
CA VAL A 104 -13.30 -3.26 9.79
C VAL A 104 -13.78 -2.94 11.20
N LYS A 105 -13.37 -1.77 11.72
CA LYS A 105 -13.82 -1.24 13.00
C LYS A 105 -15.21 -0.61 12.94
#